data_AF-A0A251XFD9-F1
#
_entry.id   AF-A0A251XFD9-F1
#
_cell.length_a   1.000
_cell.length_b   1.000
_cell.length_c   1.000
_cell.angle_alpha   90.00
_cell.angle_beta   90.00
_cell.angle_gamma   90.00
#
_symmetry.space_group_name_H-M   'P 1'
#
loop_
_entity.id
_entity.type
_entity.pdbx_description
1 polymer ?
#
loop_
_entity_poly.entity_id
_entity_poly.type
_entity_poly.pdbx_seq_one_letter_code
_entity_poly.pdbx_strand_id
1 'polypeptide(L)'
;MPDGAGWALRSAPLDALTGREGDARAIPDARIAAATPLADAPRGPSRLRLTLTPDPADPARETRVRLASPEGGTITVGYDAARRQAFVVRDDDPDGIMPDAYDRPATAPLPDAAPGTR
;
A
#
# COMPACT_ATOMS: atom_id res chain seq x y z
N MET A 1 -0.26 -15.93 -15.21
CA MET A 1 -0.26 -17.15 -14.35
C MET A 1 -1.71 -17.43 -13.97
N PRO A 2 -2.15 -18.70 -13.94
CA PRO A 2 -3.47 -19.05 -13.44
C PRO A 2 -3.55 -18.73 -11.94
N ASP A 3 -4.63 -18.10 -11.51
CA ASP A 3 -4.88 -17.75 -10.10
C ASP A 3 -6.16 -18.42 -9.58
N GLY A 4 -6.23 -19.74 -9.72
CA GLY A 4 -7.35 -20.54 -9.18
C GLY A 4 -8.71 -20.33 -9.84
N ALA A 5 -8.95 -19.21 -10.55
CA ALA A 5 -10.23 -18.86 -11.17
C ALA A 5 -10.13 -18.40 -12.64
N GLY A 6 -8.94 -18.09 -13.17
CA GLY A 6 -8.79 -17.71 -14.58
C GLY A 6 -7.40 -17.19 -14.97
N TRP A 7 -7.35 -16.45 -16.08
CA TRP A 7 -6.17 -15.71 -16.51
C TRP A 7 -6.11 -14.35 -15.81
N ALA A 8 -5.08 -14.12 -15.01
CA ALA A 8 -4.84 -12.83 -14.39
C ALA A 8 -3.60 -12.14 -14.97
N LEU A 9 -3.76 -10.85 -15.29
CA LEU A 9 -2.64 -9.95 -15.54
C LEU A 9 -1.94 -9.66 -14.21
N ARG A 10 -0.62 -9.85 -14.19
CA ARG A 10 0.21 -9.56 -13.04
C ARG A 10 1.32 -8.60 -13.47
N SER A 11 1.49 -7.53 -12.71
CA SER A 11 2.59 -6.59 -12.86
C SER A 11 3.55 -6.73 -11.69
N ALA A 12 4.85 -6.73 -11.98
CA ALA A 12 5.90 -6.57 -10.99
C ALA A 12 6.74 -5.33 -11.35
N PRO A 13 7.31 -4.62 -10.36
CA PRO A 13 8.30 -3.60 -10.63
C PRO A 13 9.48 -4.18 -11.42
N LEU A 14 10.06 -3.39 -12.33
CA LEU A 14 11.23 -3.79 -13.10
C LEU A 14 12.42 -4.02 -12.17
N ASP A 15 13.18 -5.08 -12.40
CA ASP A 15 14.38 -5.41 -11.59
C ASP A 15 15.41 -4.28 -11.60
N ALA A 16 15.50 -3.54 -12.71
CA ALA A 16 16.37 -2.36 -12.86
C ALA A 16 16.08 -1.25 -11.83
N LEU A 17 14.89 -1.24 -11.22
CA LEU A 17 14.58 -0.33 -10.12
C LEU A 17 15.43 -0.62 -8.89
N THR A 18 15.76 -1.89 -8.64
CA THR A 18 16.63 -2.30 -7.51
C THR A 18 18.00 -1.64 -7.59
N GLY A 19 18.56 -1.46 -8.79
CA GLY A 19 19.83 -0.76 -8.99
C GLY A 19 19.78 0.76 -8.81
N ARG A 20 18.57 1.33 -8.64
CA ARG A 20 18.32 2.75 -8.37
C ARG A 20 17.92 3.00 -6.92
N GLU A 21 17.51 1.97 -6.19
CA GLU A 21 17.19 2.03 -4.77
C GLU A 21 18.48 2.15 -3.95
N GLY A 22 18.48 2.98 -2.91
CA GLY A 22 19.55 3.01 -1.91
C GLY A 22 19.42 1.87 -0.90
N ASP A 23 20.21 1.94 0.17
CA ASP A 23 20.12 0.97 1.27
C ASP A 23 18.72 0.93 1.88
N ALA A 24 18.18 -0.28 2.06
CA ALA A 24 16.87 -0.47 2.65
C ALA A 24 16.90 -0.08 4.14
N ARG A 25 16.02 0.85 4.52
CA ARG A 25 15.79 1.19 5.92
C ARG A 25 14.63 0.35 6.47
N ALA A 26 14.93 -0.53 7.42
CA ALA A 26 13.90 -1.33 8.07
C ALA A 26 12.98 -0.46 8.94
N ILE A 27 11.68 -0.76 8.89
CA ILE A 27 10.69 -0.27 9.85
C ILE A 27 10.43 -1.43 10.81
N PRO A 28 10.61 -1.25 12.14
CA PRO A 28 10.34 -2.32 13.10
C PRO A 28 8.89 -2.78 13.04
N ASP A 29 8.67 -4.09 13.22
CA ASP A 29 7.32 -4.64 13.35
C ASP A 29 6.62 -4.03 14.57
N ALA A 30 5.35 -3.63 14.38
CA ALA A 30 4.55 -3.00 15.41
C ALA A 30 3.11 -3.52 15.38
N ARG A 31 2.53 -3.77 16.55
CA ARG A 31 1.10 -4.02 16.70
C ARG A 31 0.37 -2.66 16.75
N ILE A 32 -0.61 -2.49 15.88
CA ILE A 32 -1.30 -1.21 15.69
C ILE A 32 -2.68 -1.31 16.31
N ALA A 33 -2.91 -0.55 17.39
CA ALA A 33 -4.22 -0.49 18.05
C ALA A 33 -4.97 0.82 17.75
N ALA A 34 -4.27 1.85 17.27
CA ALA A 34 -4.80 3.17 16.94
C ALA A 34 -3.92 3.84 15.87
N ALA A 35 -4.07 5.15 15.65
CA ALA A 35 -3.16 5.91 14.79
C ALA A 35 -1.75 5.96 15.39
N THR A 36 -0.89 5.04 14.96
CA THR A 36 0.50 4.89 15.45
C THR A 36 1.48 5.37 14.37
N PRO A 37 2.35 6.36 14.67
CA PRO A 37 3.47 6.70 13.80
C PRO A 37 4.44 5.51 13.67
N LEU A 38 4.78 5.13 12.44
CA LEU A 38 5.67 3.97 12.17
C LEU A 38 7.14 4.38 12.00
N ALA A 39 7.38 5.38 11.15
CA ALA A 39 8.71 5.89 10.83
C ALA A 39 8.61 7.26 10.17
N ASP A 40 9.69 8.03 10.24
CA ASP A 40 9.84 9.23 9.42
C ASP A 40 10.07 8.85 7.96
N ALA A 41 9.39 9.54 7.06
CA ALA A 41 9.60 9.38 5.63
C ALA A 41 11.05 9.78 5.24
N PRO A 42 11.71 9.02 4.35
CA PRO A 42 12.97 9.45 3.78
C PRO A 42 12.77 10.73 2.96
N ARG A 43 13.85 11.50 2.80
CA ARG A 43 13.83 12.67 1.92
C ARG A 43 13.89 12.23 0.45
N GLY A 44 12.98 12.76 -0.37
CA GLY A 44 12.94 12.50 -1.81
C GLY A 44 12.22 11.21 -2.22
N PRO A 45 12.32 10.82 -3.51
CA PRO A 45 11.63 9.66 -4.05
C PRO A 45 12.04 8.37 -3.34
N SER A 46 11.05 7.58 -2.93
CA SER A 46 11.29 6.37 -2.15
C SER A 46 10.28 5.28 -2.48
N ARG A 47 10.66 4.04 -2.14
CA ARG A 47 9.79 2.88 -2.24
C ARG A 47 9.51 2.34 -0.84
N LEU A 48 8.23 2.26 -0.50
CA LEU A 48 7.76 1.61 0.72
C LEU A 48 7.30 0.20 0.40
N ARG A 49 7.74 -0.77 1.21
CA ARG A 49 7.27 -2.17 1.18
C ARG A 49 6.69 -2.48 2.55
N LEU A 50 5.42 -2.88 2.61
CA LEU A 50 4.72 -3.20 3.84
C LEU A 50 4.03 -4.56 3.72
N THR A 51 4.06 -5.30 4.82
CA THR A 51 3.24 -6.48 5.03
C THR A 51 2.30 -6.18 6.18
N LEU A 52 0.99 -6.28 5.94
CA LEU A 52 -0.04 -6.04 6.94
C LEU A 52 -0.65 -7.39 7.32
N THR A 53 -0.54 -7.75 8.60
CA THR A 53 -1.09 -9.00 9.13
C THR A 53 -2.30 -8.68 10.00
N PRO A 54 -3.52 -9.05 9.59
CA PRO A 54 -4.70 -8.89 10.42
C PRO A 54 -4.57 -9.68 11.74
N ASP A 55 -5.06 -9.11 12.84
CA ASP A 55 -5.20 -9.85 14.09
C ASP A 55 -6.25 -10.96 13.90
N PRO A 56 -5.91 -12.25 14.09
CA PRO A 56 -6.87 -13.33 13.90
C PRO A 56 -7.97 -13.36 14.96
N ALA A 57 -7.76 -12.77 16.14
CA ALA A 57 -8.75 -12.71 17.21
C ALA A 57 -9.74 -11.54 17.03
N ASP A 58 -9.29 -10.46 16.37
CA ASP A 58 -10.09 -9.27 16.10
C ASP A 58 -9.65 -8.61 14.78
N PRO A 59 -10.04 -9.18 13.63
CA PRO A 59 -9.57 -8.70 12.34
C PRO A 59 -10.17 -7.32 12.06
N ALA A 60 -9.29 -6.32 11.90
CA ALA A 60 -9.69 -4.99 11.49
C ALA A 60 -10.47 -5.05 10.17
N ARG A 61 -11.66 -4.44 10.15
CA ARG A 61 -12.47 -4.32 8.92
C ARG A 61 -11.69 -3.61 7.81
N GLU A 62 -10.91 -2.61 8.19
CA GLU A 62 -10.11 -1.81 7.27
C GLU A 62 -8.76 -1.47 7.91
N THR A 63 -7.70 -1.58 7.14
CA THR A 63 -6.35 -1.14 7.54
C THR A 63 -5.92 0.02 6.65
N ARG A 64 -5.41 1.10 7.26
CA ARG A 64 -4.97 2.31 6.57
C ARG A 64 -3.52 2.64 6.93
N VAL A 65 -2.74 2.98 5.92
CA VAL A 65 -1.39 3.52 6.05
C VAL A 65 -1.40 4.90 5.42
N ARG A 66 -1.22 5.94 6.25
CA ARG A 66 -1.12 7.31 5.78
C ARG A 66 0.34 7.67 5.52
N LEU A 67 0.61 8.14 4.31
CA LEU A 67 1.89 8.65 3.86
C LEU A 67 1.77 10.18 3.79
N ALA A 68 2.57 10.88 4.59
CA ALA A 68 2.64 12.33 4.56
C ALA A 68 3.94 12.76 3.89
N SER A 69 3.86 13.72 2.97
CA SER A 69 5.03 14.35 2.36
C SER A 69 5.51 15.52 3.22
N PRO A 70 6.83 15.72 3.37
CA PRO A 70 7.40 16.94 3.97
C PRO A 70 7.01 18.22 3.22
N GLU A 71 6.75 18.13 1.92
CA GLU A 71 6.38 19.23 1.03
C GLU A 71 4.90 19.62 1.13
N GLY A 72 4.11 18.87 1.91
CA GLY A 72 2.66 18.99 1.96
C GLY A 72 1.97 17.91 1.12
N GLY A 73 0.75 17.54 1.49
CA GLY A 73 0.02 16.45 0.85
C GLY A 73 0.03 15.14 1.64
N THR A 74 -1.09 14.43 1.55
CA THR A 74 -1.26 13.12 2.19
C THR A 74 -1.89 12.11 1.25
N ILE A 75 -1.34 10.91 1.24
CA ILE A 75 -1.88 9.76 0.51
C ILE A 75 -2.16 8.66 1.53
N THR A 76 -3.36 8.10 1.50
CA THR A 76 -3.71 6.92 2.27
C THR A 76 -3.77 5.70 1.37
N VAL A 77 -2.98 4.68 1.68
CA VAL A 77 -3.10 3.35 1.08
C VAL A 77 -3.76 2.43 2.09
N GLY A 78 -4.71 1.61 1.66
CA GLY A 78 -5.40 0.73 2.60
C GLY A 78 -5.96 -0.54 1.98
N TYR A 79 -6.53 -1.34 2.86
CA TYR A 79 -7.18 -2.61 2.53
C TYR A 79 -8.50 -2.73 3.29
N ASP A 80 -9.59 -2.97 2.55
CA ASP A 80 -10.91 -3.30 3.09
C ASP A 80 -11.09 -4.82 3.04
N ALA A 81 -11.17 -5.45 4.22
CA ALA A 81 -11.29 -6.89 4.35
C ALA A 81 -12.69 -7.41 3.96
N ALA A 82 -13.74 -6.61 4.15
CA ALA A 82 -15.10 -6.99 3.79
C ALA A 82 -15.29 -7.01 2.27
N ARG A 83 -14.64 -6.07 1.56
CA ARG A 83 -14.64 -5.98 0.09
C ARG A 83 -13.50 -6.73 -0.58
N ARG A 84 -12.51 -7.18 0.22
CA ARG A 84 -11.29 -7.86 -0.24
C ARG A 84 -10.54 -7.04 -1.29
N GLN A 85 -10.36 -5.76 -0.98
CA GLN A 85 -9.98 -4.76 -1.96
C GLN A 85 -8.93 -3.82 -1.39
N ALA A 86 -7.81 -3.67 -2.11
CA ALA A 86 -6.85 -2.60 -1.83
C ALA A 86 -7.36 -1.29 -2.42
N PHE A 87 -7.05 -0.17 -1.76
CA PHE A 87 -7.44 1.17 -2.20
C PHE A 87 -6.32 2.19 -1.97
N VAL A 88 -6.37 3.27 -2.74
CA VAL A 88 -5.55 4.46 -2.57
C VAL A 88 -6.46 5.68 -2.55
N VAL A 89 -6.34 6.52 -1.53
CA VAL A 89 -6.98 7.83 -1.42
C VAL A 89 -5.89 8.88 -1.43
N ARG A 90 -6.05 9.92 -2.23
CA ARG A 90 -5.21 11.12 -2.20
C ARG A 90 -5.98 12.16 -1.42
N ASP A 91 -5.63 12.32 -0.16
CA ASP A 91 -6.40 13.13 0.80
C ASP A 91 -6.16 14.63 0.58
N ASP A 92 -5.01 15.00 0.01
CA ASP A 92 -4.62 16.39 -0.26
C ASP A 92 -3.61 16.41 -1.43
N ASP A 93 -4.02 16.85 -2.62
CA ASP A 93 -3.15 17.10 -3.80
C ASP A 93 -2.89 18.61 -3.92
N PRO A 94 -1.88 19.15 -3.20
CA PRO A 94 -1.69 20.59 -3.10
C PRO A 94 -1.36 21.26 -4.44
N ASP A 95 -0.82 20.50 -5.39
CA ASP A 95 -0.42 21.03 -6.69
C ASP A 95 -1.56 20.98 -7.73
N GLY A 96 -2.63 20.21 -7.47
CA GLY A 96 -3.77 20.06 -8.39
C GLY A 96 -3.39 19.58 -9.79
N ILE A 97 -2.24 18.93 -9.94
CA ILE A 97 -1.70 18.47 -11.24
C ILE A 97 -2.40 17.17 -11.66
N MET A 98 -3.06 16.48 -10.74
CA MET A 98 -3.66 15.18 -11.01
C MET A 98 -5.07 15.33 -11.63
N PRO A 99 -5.36 14.60 -12.71
CA PRO A 99 -6.72 14.59 -13.28
C PRO A 99 -7.74 14.02 -12.28
N ASP A 100 -8.97 14.53 -12.27
CA ASP A 100 -10.09 14.11 -11.40
C ASP A 100 -10.32 12.59 -11.35
N ALA A 101 -9.91 11.87 -12.40
CA ALA A 101 -9.95 10.41 -12.45
C ALA A 101 -9.10 9.74 -11.36
N TYR A 102 -8.10 10.43 -10.82
CA TYR A 102 -7.20 9.96 -9.76
C TYR A 102 -7.68 10.31 -8.34
N ASP A 103 -8.74 11.10 -8.19
CA ASP A 103 -9.33 11.43 -6.89
C ASP A 103 -10.23 10.29 -6.37
N ARG A 104 -10.76 9.47 -7.27
CA ARG A 104 -11.56 8.30 -6.89
C ARG A 104 -10.65 7.19 -6.40
N PRO A 105 -11.05 6.44 -5.35
CA PRO A 105 -10.29 5.29 -4.90
C PRO A 105 -9.98 4.34 -6.05
N ALA A 106 -8.69 4.22 -6.40
CA ALA A 106 -8.23 3.23 -7.36
C ALA A 106 -8.20 1.90 -6.63
N THR A 107 -9.07 0.99 -7.05
CA THR A 107 -9.26 -0.28 -6.36
C THR A 107 -8.94 -1.47 -7.24
N ALA A 108 -8.24 -2.45 -6.70
CA ALA A 108 -8.06 -3.76 -7.33
C ALA A 108 -8.59 -4.85 -6.39
N PRO A 109 -9.52 -5.72 -6.82
CA PRO A 109 -9.89 -6.90 -6.06
C PRO A 109 -8.68 -7.83 -5.93
N LEU A 110 -8.46 -8.39 -4.74
CA LEU A 110 -7.43 -9.42 -4.56
C LEU A 110 -7.91 -10.75 -5.16
N PRO A 111 -7.00 -11.53 -5.79
CA PRO A 111 -7.31 -12.90 -6.17
C PRO A 111 -7.60 -13.77 -4.93
N ASP A 112 -8.40 -14.82 -5.11
CA ASP A 112 -8.85 -15.71 -4.03
C ASP A 112 -7.74 -16.49 -3.33
N ALA A 113 -6.58 -16.63 -3.99
CA ALA A 113 -5.39 -17.22 -3.41
C ALA A 113 -4.17 -16.34 -3.68
N ALA A 114 -3.40 -16.06 -2.63
CA ALA A 114 -2.03 -15.58 -2.75
C ALA A 114 -1.13 -16.79 -3.07
N PRO A 115 -0.48 -16.88 -4.25
CA PRO A 115 0.50 -17.92 -4.48
C PRO A 115 1.79 -17.57 -3.71
N GLY A 116 2.13 -18.36 -2.68
CA GLY A 116 3.47 -18.35 -2.07
C GLY A 116 3.51 -18.36 -0.53
N THR A 117 3.18 -19.50 0.07
CA THR A 117 3.84 -19.96 1.31
C THR A 117 4.39 -21.35 1.01
N ARG A 118 5.68 -21.42 0.70
CA ARG A 118 6.47 -22.64 0.80
C ARG A 118 7.68 -22.33 1.64
#